data_AF-A0A094A6K7-F1
#
_entry.id   AF-A0A094A6K7-F1
#
_cell.length_a   1.000
_cell.length_b   1.000
_cell.length_c   1.000
_cell.angle_alpha   90.00
_cell.angle_beta   90.00
_cell.angle_gamma   90.00
#
_symmetry.space_group_name_H-M   'P 1'
#
loop_
_entity.id
_entity.type
_entity.pdbx_description
1 polymer ?
#
loop_
_entity_poly.entity_id
_entity_poly.type
_entity_poly.pdbx_seq_one_letter_code
_entity_poly.pdbx_strand_id
1 'polypeptide(L)'
;MAHNPRIVIITTPPIDEYQRPKETRSDGRVDRGRSAENARAYAEAGKAVGEALKAEGRQVVVCDLWSALMARAGWSGEGVLPGSLKAEKNPAFAELLSDGLHFNPAAYRVLYDELRQSLEHAWPDSHPERLEKHFPDWDSWF
;
A
#
# COMPACT_ATOMS: atom_id res chain seq x y z
N MET A 1 -18.85 -19.69 9.65
CA MET A 1 -17.46 -19.97 9.23
C MET A 1 -16.60 -20.07 10.48
N ALA A 2 -15.71 -21.06 10.58
CA ALA A 2 -14.96 -21.35 11.80
C ALA A 2 -13.91 -20.29 12.22
N HIS A 3 -13.54 -19.35 11.34
CA HIS A 3 -12.39 -18.47 11.55
C HIS A 3 -12.69 -16.96 11.64
N ASN A 4 -13.92 -16.51 11.34
CA ASN A 4 -14.39 -15.10 11.35
C ASN A 4 -13.29 -14.01 11.29
N PRO A 5 -12.46 -13.96 10.23
CA PRO A 5 -11.30 -13.08 10.22
C PRO A 5 -11.68 -11.63 9.94
N ARG A 6 -10.88 -10.73 10.49
CA ARG A 6 -10.83 -9.31 10.09
C ARG A 6 -10.03 -9.19 8.78
N ILE A 7 -10.62 -8.59 7.75
CA ILE A 7 -10.01 -8.51 6.40
C ILE A 7 -9.58 -7.09 6.09
N VAL A 8 -8.31 -6.92 5.71
CA VAL A 8 -7.76 -5.66 5.21
C VAL A 8 -7.29 -5.84 3.77
N ILE A 9 -7.69 -4.92 2.90
CA ILE A 9 -7.15 -4.79 1.54
C ILE A 9 -6.22 -3.58 1.54
N ILE A 10 -4.95 -3.80 1.24
CA ILE A 10 -3.97 -2.74 1.00
C ILE A 10 -3.84 -2.57 -0.51
N THR A 11 -4.07 -1.36 -1.03
CA THR A 11 -3.99 -1.12 -2.47
C THR A 11 -2.55 -1.30 -2.98
N THR A 12 -2.42 -1.76 -4.23
CA THR A 12 -1.10 -1.94 -4.87
C THR A 12 -0.34 -0.62 -4.84
N PRO A 13 0.89 -0.54 -4.31
CA PRO A 13 1.63 0.72 -4.27
C PRO A 13 2.11 1.17 -5.66
N PRO A 14 2.44 2.46 -5.83
CA PRO A 14 3.05 2.95 -7.07
C PRO A 14 4.42 2.32 -7.30
N ILE A 15 4.84 2.28 -8.56
CA ILE A 15 6.16 1.80 -8.99
C ILE A 15 6.91 2.96 -9.63
N ASP A 16 8.24 2.89 -9.59
CA ASP A 16 9.10 3.78 -10.38
C ASP A 16 9.82 2.98 -11.49
N GLU A 17 9.35 3.13 -12.73
CA GLU A 17 9.92 2.50 -13.91
C GLU A 17 11.36 2.95 -14.18
N TYR A 18 11.79 4.12 -13.68
CA TYR A 18 13.17 4.59 -13.88
C TYR A 18 14.20 3.75 -13.11
N GLN A 19 13.84 3.24 -11.94
CA GLN A 19 14.73 2.42 -11.09
C GLN A 19 14.71 0.93 -11.47
N ARG A 20 13.65 0.47 -12.14
CA ARG A 20 13.47 -0.93 -12.52
C ARG A 20 14.47 -1.36 -13.61
N PRO A 21 15.09 -2.55 -13.53
CA PRO A 21 15.94 -3.05 -14.62
C PRO A 21 15.10 -3.37 -15.87
N LYS A 22 15.75 -3.38 -17.04
CA LYS A 22 15.15 -3.97 -18.24
C LYS A 22 15.19 -5.49 -18.11
N GLU A 23 14.10 -6.15 -18.49
CA GLU A 23 13.90 -7.58 -18.46
C GLU A 23 13.46 -8.06 -19.85
N THR A 24 14.03 -9.18 -20.32
CA THR A 24 13.59 -9.85 -21.55
C THR A 24 12.55 -10.90 -21.17
N ARG A 25 11.34 -10.74 -21.69
CA ARG A 25 10.22 -11.67 -21.46
C ARG A 25 10.40 -12.96 -22.26
N SER A 26 9.59 -13.97 -21.94
CA SER A 26 9.56 -15.26 -22.65
C SER A 26 9.19 -15.14 -24.14
N ASP A 27 8.53 -14.06 -24.53
CA ASP A 27 8.16 -13.75 -25.93
C ASP A 27 9.22 -12.92 -26.68
N GLY A 28 10.37 -12.64 -26.03
CA GLY A 28 11.46 -11.84 -26.59
C GLY A 28 11.29 -10.32 -26.44
N ARG A 29 10.17 -9.83 -25.91
CA ARG A 29 9.97 -8.40 -25.66
C ARG A 29 10.86 -7.94 -24.49
N VAL A 30 11.53 -6.79 -24.66
CA VAL A 30 12.26 -6.13 -23.58
C VAL A 30 11.38 -5.05 -22.98
N ASP A 31 11.02 -5.19 -21.72
CA ASP A 31 10.36 -4.14 -20.93
C ASP A 31 10.96 -4.07 -19.51
N ARG A 32 10.27 -3.47 -18.54
CA ARG A 32 10.74 -3.39 -17.14
C ARG A 32 9.90 -4.26 -16.18
N GLY A 33 9.15 -5.20 -16.75
CA GLY A 33 8.29 -6.17 -16.08
C GLY A 33 6.97 -5.60 -15.55
N ARG A 34 6.96 -4.37 -15.04
CA ARG A 34 5.82 -3.68 -14.43
C ARG A 34 5.72 -2.25 -14.96
N SER A 35 4.53 -1.65 -14.96
CA SER A 35 4.30 -0.24 -15.29
C SER A 35 3.52 0.51 -14.22
N ALA A 36 3.72 1.83 -14.15
CA ALA A 36 3.00 2.72 -13.26
C ALA A 36 1.48 2.70 -13.54
N GLU A 37 1.08 2.63 -14.81
CA GLU A 37 -0.33 2.54 -15.21
C GLU A 37 -0.98 1.23 -14.75
N ASN A 38 -0.29 0.09 -14.89
CA ASN A 38 -0.84 -1.18 -14.40
C ASN A 38 -0.95 -1.17 -12.88
N ALA A 39 0.05 -0.65 -12.15
CA ALA A 39 -0.01 -0.55 -10.71
C ALA A 39 -1.20 0.30 -10.24
N ARG A 40 -1.46 1.45 -10.90
CA ARG A 40 -2.67 2.23 -10.65
C ARG A 40 -3.95 1.43 -10.94
N ALA A 41 -4.03 0.74 -12.08
CA ALA A 41 -5.22 -0.02 -12.45
C ALA A 41 -5.54 -1.11 -11.40
N TYR A 42 -4.53 -1.81 -10.88
CA TYR A 42 -4.71 -2.79 -9.81
C TYR A 42 -5.02 -2.16 -8.45
N ALA A 43 -4.47 -0.97 -8.16
CA ALA A 43 -4.82 -0.21 -6.96
C ALA A 43 -6.31 0.18 -6.95
N GLU A 44 -6.80 0.74 -8.07
CA GLU A 44 -8.21 1.11 -8.25
C GLU A 44 -9.11 -0.12 -8.19
N ALA A 45 -8.73 -1.23 -8.84
CA ALA A 45 -9.49 -2.47 -8.78
C ALA A 45 -9.58 -3.03 -7.35
N GLY A 46 -8.46 -3.08 -6.61
CA GLY A 46 -8.44 -3.55 -5.22
C GLY A 46 -9.30 -2.66 -4.30
N LYS A 47 -9.21 -1.34 -4.48
CA LYS A 47 -10.06 -0.38 -3.78
C LYS A 47 -11.54 -0.60 -4.08
N ALA A 48 -11.90 -0.72 -5.36
CA ALA A 48 -13.28 -0.94 -5.79
C ALA A 48 -13.87 -2.25 -5.23
N VAL A 49 -13.09 -3.34 -5.19
CA VAL A 49 -13.51 -4.60 -4.56
C VAL A 49 -13.80 -4.41 -3.08
N GLY A 50 -12.91 -3.73 -2.36
CA GLY A 50 -13.10 -3.47 -0.94
C GLY A 50 -14.32 -2.60 -0.64
N GLU A 51 -14.53 -1.54 -1.43
CA GLU A 51 -15.71 -0.68 -1.30
C GLU A 51 -17.02 -1.40 -1.67
N ALA A 52 -17.00 -2.27 -2.69
CA ALA A 52 -18.16 -3.10 -3.02
C ALA A 52 -18.53 -4.06 -1.88
N LEU A 53 -17.53 -4.73 -1.29
CA LEU A 53 -17.75 -5.62 -0.13
C LEU A 53 -18.29 -4.83 1.08
N LYS A 54 -17.79 -3.62 1.33
CA LYS A 54 -18.33 -2.73 2.37
C LYS A 54 -19.78 -2.35 2.10
N ALA A 55 -20.13 -2.03 0.85
CA ALA A 55 -21.49 -1.72 0.45
C ALA A 55 -22.45 -2.92 0.63
N GLU A 56 -21.95 -4.15 0.53
CA GLU A 56 -22.67 -5.38 0.87
C GLU A 56 -22.75 -5.66 2.39
N GLY A 57 -22.23 -4.76 3.24
CA GLY A 57 -22.21 -4.92 4.69
C GLY A 57 -21.12 -5.85 5.22
N ARG A 58 -20.11 -6.19 4.41
CA ARG A 58 -18.95 -6.97 4.89
C ARG A 58 -18.01 -6.08 5.69
N GLN A 59 -17.42 -6.65 6.74
CA GLN A 59 -16.37 -6.00 7.52
C GLN A 59 -15.03 -6.10 6.81
N VAL A 60 -14.77 -5.15 5.92
CA VAL A 60 -13.51 -5.02 5.17
C VAL A 60 -12.96 -3.61 5.36
N VAL A 61 -11.66 -3.52 5.64
CA VAL A 61 -10.93 -2.25 5.67
C VAL A 61 -10.16 -2.09 4.37
N VAL A 62 -10.25 -0.92 3.75
CA VAL A 62 -9.44 -0.56 2.57
C VAL A 62 -8.40 0.46 3.00
N CYS A 63 -7.13 0.06 2.98
CA CYS A 63 -5.97 0.92 3.19
C CYS A 63 -5.48 1.39 1.82
N ASP A 64 -5.83 2.62 1.44
CA ASP A 64 -5.48 3.20 0.13
C ASP A 64 -4.03 3.73 0.09
N LEU A 65 -3.09 2.79 0.17
CA LEU A 65 -1.65 3.05 0.17
C LEU A 65 -1.18 3.72 -1.13
N TRP A 66 -1.78 3.36 -2.26
CA TRP A 66 -1.46 3.95 -3.55
C TRP A 66 -1.62 5.47 -3.52
N SER A 67 -2.81 5.94 -3.13
CA SER A 67 -3.10 7.38 -3.02
C SER A 67 -2.16 8.07 -2.03
N ALA A 68 -1.91 7.44 -0.88
CA ALA A 68 -1.03 7.99 0.16
C ALA A 68 0.43 8.19 -0.30
N LEU A 69 0.96 7.26 -1.10
CA LEU A 69 2.31 7.37 -1.68
C LEU A 69 2.35 8.31 -2.88
N MET A 70 1.33 8.30 -3.74
CA MET A 70 1.24 9.22 -4.88
C MET A 70 1.13 10.68 -4.44
N ALA A 71 0.40 10.98 -3.37
CA ALA A 71 0.35 12.31 -2.78
C ALA A 71 1.73 12.80 -2.31
N ARG A 72 2.56 11.90 -1.75
CA ARG A 72 3.95 12.22 -1.35
C ARG A 72 4.88 12.39 -2.55
N ALA A 73 4.59 11.72 -3.66
CA ALA A 73 5.23 11.99 -4.94
C ALA A 73 4.74 13.30 -5.59
N GLY A 74 3.88 14.08 -4.94
CA GLY A 74 3.36 15.35 -5.45
C GLY A 74 2.31 15.22 -6.55
N TRP A 75 1.70 14.04 -6.70
CA TRP A 75 0.66 13.83 -7.70
C TRP A 75 -0.70 14.38 -7.23
N SER A 76 -1.34 15.20 -8.06
CA SER A 76 -2.58 15.91 -7.73
C SER A 76 -3.87 15.20 -8.14
N GLY A 77 -3.79 14.01 -8.75
CA GLY A 77 -4.95 13.32 -9.31
C GLY A 77 -5.05 13.35 -10.85
N GLU A 78 -4.26 14.21 -11.49
CA GLU A 78 -4.36 14.49 -12.92
C GLU A 78 -3.01 14.29 -13.64
N GLY A 79 -3.08 14.16 -14.97
CA GLY A 79 -1.89 14.07 -15.82
C GLY A 79 -1.22 12.69 -15.87
N VAL A 80 0.01 12.67 -16.38
CA VAL A 80 0.84 11.47 -16.50
C VAL A 80 1.33 11.06 -15.11
N LEU A 81 1.30 9.76 -14.82
CA LEU A 81 1.70 9.24 -13.52
C LEU A 81 3.20 9.48 -13.28
N PRO A 82 3.59 10.13 -12.18
CA PRO A 82 4.98 10.10 -11.76
C PRO A 82 5.39 8.63 -11.55
N GLY A 83 6.64 8.32 -11.92
CA GLY A 83 7.15 6.94 -11.94
C GLY A 83 6.91 6.21 -13.26
N SER A 84 6.08 6.75 -14.17
CA SER A 84 6.01 6.31 -15.57
C SER A 84 7.18 6.89 -16.37
N LEU A 85 7.74 6.13 -17.31
CA LEU A 85 8.74 6.65 -18.27
C LEU A 85 8.15 7.72 -19.24
N LYS A 86 6.84 7.96 -19.21
CA LYS A 86 6.16 9.01 -19.98
C LYS A 86 6.16 10.37 -19.28
N ALA A 87 6.52 10.42 -18.00
CA ALA A 87 6.68 11.64 -17.22
C ALA A 87 8.17 11.89 -16.95
N GLU A 88 8.53 13.07 -16.47
CA GLU A 88 9.89 13.28 -15.97
C GLU A 88 10.17 12.41 -14.73
N LYS A 89 11.44 12.06 -14.53
CA LYS A 89 11.88 11.30 -13.35
C LYS A 89 11.52 12.10 -12.10
N ASN A 90 10.77 11.47 -11.19
CA ASN A 90 10.38 12.09 -9.93
C ASN A 90 11.34 11.66 -8.80
N PRO A 91 12.10 12.59 -8.21
CA PRO A 91 13.09 12.26 -7.17
C PRO A 91 12.44 11.71 -5.89
N ALA A 92 11.18 12.03 -5.60
CA ALA A 92 10.47 11.52 -4.44
C ALA A 92 10.39 9.98 -4.43
N PHE A 93 10.40 9.32 -5.60
CA PHE A 93 10.40 7.86 -5.63
C PHE A 93 11.72 7.24 -5.16
N ALA A 94 12.86 7.94 -5.25
CA ALA A 94 14.09 7.46 -4.63
C ALA A 94 14.04 7.56 -3.09
N GLU A 95 13.22 8.46 -2.56
CA GLU A 95 12.95 8.61 -1.13
C GLU A 95 11.87 7.66 -0.62
N LEU A 96 11.17 6.94 -1.49
CA LEU A 96 10.12 5.98 -1.11
C LEU A 96 10.49 4.54 -1.48
N LEU A 97 11.19 4.32 -2.59
CA LEU A 97 11.49 3.02 -3.16
C LEU A 97 13.00 2.80 -3.25
N SER A 98 13.45 1.57 -3.01
CA SER A 98 14.87 1.19 -3.10
C SER A 98 15.30 0.79 -4.51
N ASP A 99 14.40 0.20 -5.29
CA ASP A 99 14.67 -0.36 -6.63
C ASP A 99 13.50 -0.13 -7.62
N GLY A 100 12.66 0.86 -7.31
CA GLY A 100 11.42 1.15 -8.03
C GLY A 100 10.27 0.20 -7.76
N LEU A 101 10.41 -0.74 -6.82
CA LEU A 101 9.36 -1.66 -6.40
C LEU A 101 9.29 -1.82 -4.88
N HIS A 102 10.40 -2.16 -4.24
CA HIS A 102 10.47 -2.39 -2.81
C HIS A 102 10.57 -1.08 -2.04
N PHE A 103 9.93 -1.04 -0.88
CA PHE A 103 9.92 0.13 -0.01
C PHE A 103 11.24 0.32 0.70
N ASN A 104 11.61 1.59 0.87
CA ASN A 104 12.59 1.97 1.88
C ASN A 104 11.88 2.25 3.23
N PRO A 105 12.63 2.62 4.29
CA PRO A 105 12.03 2.91 5.60
C PRO A 105 10.95 4.01 5.59
N ALA A 106 11.08 5.02 4.72
CA ALA A 106 10.11 6.10 4.63
C ALA A 106 8.77 5.61 4.07
N ALA A 107 8.76 4.82 2.99
CA ALA A 107 7.52 4.23 2.48
C ALA A 107 6.91 3.20 3.44
N TYR A 108 7.72 2.42 4.16
CA TYR A 108 7.21 1.54 5.22
C TYR A 108 6.56 2.33 6.36
N ARG A 109 7.08 3.51 6.71
CA ARG A 109 6.42 4.40 7.69
C ARG A 109 5.04 4.82 7.21
N VAL A 110 4.90 5.20 5.94
CA VAL A 110 3.60 5.55 5.35
C VAL A 110 2.63 4.37 5.45
N LEU A 111 3.04 3.18 5.01
CA LEU A 111 2.20 1.99 5.14
C LEU A 111 1.77 1.74 6.60
N TYR A 112 2.71 1.82 7.54
CA TYR A 112 2.41 1.63 8.96
C TYR A 112 1.36 2.64 9.46
N ASP A 113 1.56 3.93 9.17
CA ASP A 113 0.67 4.98 9.66
C ASP A 113 -0.73 4.88 9.04
N GLU A 114 -0.83 4.66 7.73
CA GLU A 114 -2.11 4.50 7.00
C GLU A 114 -2.87 3.24 7.46
N LEU A 115 -2.16 2.12 7.63
CA LEU A 115 -2.75 0.88 8.10
C LEU A 115 -3.24 1.04 9.55
N ARG A 116 -2.41 1.59 10.43
CA ARG A 116 -2.75 1.81 11.85
C ARG A 116 -3.98 2.71 11.97
N GLN A 117 -4.02 3.81 11.22
CA GLN A 117 -5.16 4.73 11.22
C GLN A 117 -6.44 4.04 10.71
N SER A 118 -6.34 3.28 9.62
CA SER A 118 -7.46 2.55 9.04
C SER A 118 -8.02 1.49 10.00
N LEU A 119 -7.13 0.77 10.67
CA LEU A 119 -7.49 -0.24 11.68
C LEU A 119 -8.10 0.40 12.91
N GLU A 120 -7.53 1.47 13.45
CA GLU A 120 -8.06 2.15 14.64
C GLU A 120 -9.46 2.72 14.38
N HIS A 121 -9.70 3.23 13.18
CA HIS A 121 -11.03 3.73 12.79
C HIS A 121 -12.08 2.62 12.71
N ALA A 122 -11.74 1.47 12.11
CA ALA A 122 -12.70 0.39 11.88
C ALA A 122 -12.84 -0.56 13.09
N TRP A 123 -11.72 -0.85 13.75
CA TRP A 123 -11.59 -1.80 14.85
C TRP A 123 -10.70 -1.20 15.95
N PRO A 124 -11.26 -0.32 16.80
CA PRO A 124 -10.49 0.37 17.85
C PRO A 124 -9.73 -0.58 18.77
N ASP A 125 -10.23 -1.80 18.97
CA ASP A 125 -9.62 -2.86 19.77
C ASP A 125 -8.40 -3.53 19.11
N SER A 126 -8.13 -3.26 17.82
CA SER A 126 -6.89 -3.66 17.14
C SER A 126 -5.70 -2.76 17.46
N HIS A 127 -5.90 -1.66 18.19
CA HIS A 127 -4.82 -0.77 18.57
C HIS A 127 -3.85 -1.50 19.52
N PRO A 128 -2.52 -1.46 19.32
CA PRO A 128 -1.56 -2.20 20.14
C PRO A 128 -1.73 -1.99 21.66
N GLU A 129 -1.96 -0.74 22.09
CA GLU A 129 -2.20 -0.38 23.50
C GLU A 129 -3.55 -0.83 24.07
N ARG A 130 -4.46 -1.34 23.23
CA ARG A 130 -5.79 -1.85 23.64
C ARG A 130 -5.89 -3.37 23.52
N LEU A 131 -4.84 -4.03 23.03
CA LEU A 131 -4.78 -5.49 22.98
C LEU A 131 -4.73 -6.05 24.40
N GLU A 132 -5.42 -7.17 24.61
CA GLU A 132 -5.36 -7.90 25.87
C GLU A 132 -3.92 -8.35 26.14
N LYS A 133 -3.36 -7.92 27.28
CA LYS A 133 -2.12 -8.49 27.79
C LYS A 133 -2.43 -9.88 28.35
N HIS A 134 -2.04 -10.92 27.62
CA HIS A 134 -2.25 -12.31 28.07
C HIS A 134 -1.44 -12.68 29.32
N PHE A 135 -0.37 -11.92 29.59
CA PHE A 135 0.48 -12.12 30.76
C PHE A 135 0.59 -10.83 31.56
N PRO A 136 0.71 -10.91 32.89
CA PRO A 136 0.90 -9.75 33.73
C PRO A 136 2.21 -9.01 33.40
N ASP A 137 2.25 -7.72 33.72
CA ASP A 137 3.47 -6.93 33.61
C ASP A 137 4.55 -7.46 34.59
N TRP A 138 5.82 -7.21 34.27
CA TRP A 138 6.96 -7.81 34.99
C TRP A 138 7.01 -7.45 36.49
N ASP A 139 6.36 -6.36 36.91
CA ASP A 139 6.32 -5.83 38.28
C ASP A 139 5.09 -6.26 39.09
N SER A 140 4.10 -6.88 38.45
CA SER A 140 2.84 -7.30 39.09
C SER A 140 2.95 -8.53 40.01
N TRP A 141 4.17 -9.02 40.25
CA TRP A 141 4.48 -10.20 41.07
C TRP A 141 5.19 -9.87 42.40
N PHE A 142 5.37 -8.58 42.71
CA PHE A 142 5.98 -8.08 43.96
C PHE A 142 5.03 -7.12 44.68
#